data_AF-A0A3B9DF62-F1
#
_entry.id   AF-A0A3B9DF62-F1
#
_cell.length_a   1.000
_cell.length_b   1.000
_cell.length_c   1.000
_cell.angle_alpha   90.00
_cell.angle_beta   90.00
_cell.angle_gamma   90.00
#
_symmetry.space_group_name_H-M   'P 1'
#
loop_
_entity.id
_entity.type
_entity.pdbx_description
1 polymer ?
#
loop_
_entity_poly.entity_id
_entity_poly.type
_entity_poly.pdbx_seq_one_letter_code
_entity_poly.pdbx_strand_id
1 'polypeptide(L)'
;MSYSRHKFVYKAAIASLTISFFIITKISALDPQSLNGGPVNYSEQGEWNACMPDNNSFGSKATPIEYARMIEPELGVIPIIDCGEGVEIPIYVDDRKFIGNPGLHNCDNPSLQIGDCMSGSSLQRFGGQRADGTALPHVVWVSFCRHDGRDTEVYDMPDSVQLIGYNLVTGATAFFESGDNSKWTYVDPESNRLLGKLPGTDNPEEFNMAYSTPGDVQCVQCHQSDPFIHNPFIDAAKLRSHASQTVVPRLTGPDLPYYLIGGSDWDMRTIHIEGNSCLNCHRMGMKTVEEFMGDGWHPNDYMPPHSPGSQSQDFEELLACWNDGPENTPGCDWRIPAADQCKSQLVGDDYPFKANFNTPNLTEQVDRTRERREIFLRRMRTTQ
;
A
#
# COMPACT_ATOMS: atom_id res chain seq x y z
N MET A 1 35.59 -44.72 27.83
CA MET A 1 35.63 -45.61 29.01
C MET A 1 35.59 -44.73 30.26
N SER A 2 34.41 -44.58 30.86
CA SER A 2 33.93 -45.25 32.10
C SER A 2 34.36 -44.50 33.37
N TYR A 3 33.43 -43.73 33.97
CA TYR A 3 32.81 -43.90 35.32
C TYR A 3 33.79 -43.68 36.52
N SER A 4 33.48 -43.03 37.66
CA SER A 4 32.24 -42.68 38.37
C SER A 4 32.56 -41.90 39.66
N ARG A 5 31.64 -41.02 40.12
CA ARG A 5 31.13 -40.83 41.52
C ARG A 5 32.12 -40.40 42.64
N HIS A 6 31.81 -39.47 43.58
CA HIS A 6 30.65 -39.40 44.47
C HIS A 6 30.52 -38.06 45.25
N LYS A 7 29.27 -37.57 45.34
CA LYS A 7 28.48 -37.12 46.52
C LYS A 7 29.08 -36.23 47.63
N PHE A 8 28.36 -35.14 47.93
CA PHE A 8 28.00 -34.73 49.29
C PHE A 8 26.50 -34.40 49.35
N VAL A 9 25.83 -34.75 50.45
CA VAL A 9 24.37 -34.66 50.65
C VAL A 9 24.03 -34.16 52.07
N TYR A 10 22.85 -33.51 52.19
CA TYR A 10 21.97 -33.28 53.37
C TYR A 10 22.36 -32.11 54.30
N LYS A 11 21.47 -31.25 54.85
CA LYS A 11 20.05 -31.33 55.30
C LYS A 11 19.41 -29.91 55.18
N ALA A 12 18.21 -29.73 54.62
CA ALA A 12 16.88 -29.72 55.25
C ALA A 12 16.62 -28.66 56.34
N ALA A 13 15.71 -27.71 56.07
CA ALA A 13 14.82 -27.11 57.05
C ALA A 13 13.48 -26.75 56.38
N ILE A 14 12.42 -27.40 56.86
CA ILE A 14 11.01 -27.12 56.56
C ILE A 14 10.50 -26.16 57.64
N ALA A 15 9.85 -25.08 57.23
CA ALA A 15 8.93 -24.33 58.10
C ALA A 15 7.75 -23.85 57.26
N SER A 16 6.60 -24.49 57.46
CA SER A 16 5.29 -24.07 56.95
C SER A 16 4.84 -22.79 57.63
N LEU A 17 4.24 -21.85 56.90
CA LEU A 17 3.18 -20.99 57.44
C LEU A 17 2.27 -20.46 56.31
N THR A 18 1.04 -20.95 56.31
CA THR A 18 -0.23 -20.31 55.90
C THR A 18 -0.17 -18.98 55.13
N ILE A 19 -0.68 -18.99 53.89
CA ILE A 19 -1.23 -17.80 53.24
C ILE A 19 -2.64 -18.13 52.76
N SER A 20 -3.63 -17.47 53.36
CA SER A 20 -4.95 -17.31 52.80
C SER A 20 -5.45 -15.90 53.07
N PHE A 21 -5.99 -15.34 51.99
CA PHE A 21 -6.90 -14.20 51.84
C PHE A 21 -6.39 -12.78 51.49
N PHE A 22 -6.81 -12.39 50.28
CA PHE A 22 -7.12 -11.06 49.73
C PHE A 22 -6.01 -10.03 49.47
N ILE A 23 -5.86 -9.66 48.18
CA ILE A 23 -5.69 -8.32 47.55
C ILE A 23 -5.39 -8.64 46.05
N ILE A 24 -6.39 -8.73 45.16
CA ILE A 24 -6.92 -7.64 44.31
C ILE A 24 -5.82 -6.74 43.70
N THR A 25 -5.59 -6.97 42.40
CA THR A 25 -5.08 -6.05 41.36
C THR A 25 -3.81 -5.25 41.63
N LYS A 26 -2.73 -5.64 40.93
CA LYS A 26 -1.84 -4.67 40.27
C LYS A 26 -1.77 -5.01 38.78
N ILE A 27 -2.87 -4.69 38.08
CA ILE A 27 -2.76 -4.17 36.73
C ILE A 27 -2.05 -2.83 36.92
N SER A 28 -0.77 -2.76 36.55
CA SER A 28 -0.14 -1.47 36.33
C SER A 28 -0.81 -0.90 35.10
N ALA A 29 -1.90 -0.16 35.33
CA ALA A 29 -2.51 0.69 34.35
C ALA A 29 -1.40 1.58 33.79
N LEU A 30 -1.17 1.46 32.48
CA LEU A 30 -0.54 2.52 31.71
C LEU A 30 -1.30 3.80 32.05
N ASP A 31 -0.56 4.80 32.52
CA ASP A 31 -1.09 6.11 32.87
C ASP A 31 -1.71 6.73 31.60
N PRO A 32 -3.05 6.92 31.52
CA PRO A 32 -3.68 7.48 30.32
C PRO A 32 -3.24 8.93 30.05
N GLN A 33 -2.53 9.55 31.00
CA GLN A 33 -2.07 10.94 30.89
C GLN A 33 -0.69 11.11 30.25
N SER A 34 0.09 10.03 30.02
CA SER A 34 1.36 10.15 29.30
C SER A 34 1.24 10.09 27.77
N LEU A 35 0.01 9.93 27.24
CA LEU A 35 -0.32 10.00 25.81
C LEU A 35 -1.02 11.32 25.41
N ASN A 36 -1.13 12.28 26.33
CA ASN A 36 -1.66 13.60 26.02
C ASN A 36 -0.55 14.48 25.46
N GLY A 37 -0.33 14.38 24.14
CA GLY A 37 -0.09 15.61 23.38
C GLY A 37 -1.17 16.61 23.76
N GLY A 38 -0.79 17.86 24.06
CA GLY A 38 -1.69 18.86 24.62
C GLY A 38 -3.01 19.00 23.85
N PRO A 39 -4.05 19.59 24.45
CA PRO A 39 -5.36 19.72 23.81
C PRO A 39 -5.20 20.39 22.45
N VAL A 40 -5.40 19.62 21.38
CA VAL A 40 -5.61 20.18 20.05
C VAL A 40 -6.91 20.96 20.16
N ASN A 41 -6.84 22.26 19.88
CA ASN A 41 -7.98 23.14 20.00
C ASN A 41 -8.99 22.78 18.89
N TYR A 42 -9.99 21.95 19.21
CA TYR A 42 -11.04 21.47 18.30
C TYR A 42 -11.95 22.58 17.71
N SER A 43 -11.62 23.86 17.93
CA SER A 43 -12.47 25.02 17.58
C SER A 43 -12.13 25.71 16.25
N GLU A 44 -11.16 25.19 15.48
CA GLU A 44 -10.81 25.68 14.14
C GLU A 44 -10.91 24.58 13.07
N GLN A 45 -11.85 23.63 13.21
CA GLN A 45 -12.16 22.69 12.13
C GLN A 45 -12.99 23.42 11.07
N GLY A 46 -12.45 23.56 9.85
CA GLY A 46 -13.26 23.94 8.70
C GLY A 46 -14.43 22.98 8.52
N GLU A 47 -15.51 23.43 7.85
CA GLU A 47 -16.73 22.62 7.66
C GLU A 47 -16.47 21.24 7.04
N TRP A 48 -15.32 21.08 6.35
CA TRP A 48 -14.92 19.85 5.67
C TRP A 48 -14.77 18.62 6.59
N ASN A 49 -14.42 18.79 7.87
CA ASN A 49 -14.15 17.67 8.77
C ASN A 49 -15.35 17.23 9.63
N ALA A 50 -16.47 17.97 9.57
CA ALA A 50 -17.57 17.79 10.52
C ALA A 50 -18.27 16.42 10.46
N CYS A 51 -18.12 15.69 9.35
CA CYS A 51 -18.68 14.35 9.18
C CYS A 51 -17.65 13.23 9.33
N MET A 52 -16.37 13.48 8.98
CA MET A 52 -15.39 12.41 8.72
C MET A 52 -15.26 11.41 9.88
N PRO A 53 -15.04 10.11 9.59
CA PRO A 53 -14.92 9.10 10.65
C PRO A 53 -13.88 9.47 11.71
N ASP A 54 -14.19 9.13 12.97
CA ASP A 54 -13.24 9.26 14.07
C ASP A 54 -11.94 8.53 13.71
N ASN A 55 -10.86 9.30 13.61
CA ASN A 55 -9.59 8.82 13.11
C ASN A 55 -8.45 9.54 13.84
N ASN A 56 -7.22 9.07 13.66
CA ASN A 56 -6.03 9.66 14.27
C ASN A 56 -4.89 9.81 13.25
N SER A 57 -3.86 10.56 13.62
CA SER A 57 -2.66 10.82 12.80
C SER A 57 -1.40 10.09 13.27
N PHE A 58 -1.52 9.16 14.23
CA PHE A 58 -0.36 8.47 14.80
C PHE A 58 -0.23 7.01 14.35
N GLY A 59 -1.25 6.44 13.71
CA GLY A 59 -1.21 5.05 13.22
C GLY A 59 -0.09 4.82 12.22
N SER A 60 0.16 5.76 11.31
CA SER A 60 1.30 5.65 10.37
C SER A 60 2.67 5.69 11.07
N LYS A 61 2.74 6.13 12.33
CA LYS A 61 3.97 6.26 13.13
C LYS A 61 4.05 5.24 14.27
N ALA A 62 3.03 4.39 14.42
CA ALA A 62 2.98 3.34 15.43
C ALA A 62 3.88 2.17 15.02
N THR A 63 4.17 1.27 15.97
CA THR A 63 4.75 -0.02 15.61
C THR A 63 3.75 -0.84 14.78
N PRO A 64 4.20 -1.75 13.90
CA PRO A 64 3.30 -2.56 13.08
C PRO A 64 2.23 -3.29 13.88
N ILE A 65 2.56 -3.84 15.06
CA ILE A 65 1.59 -4.54 15.91
C ILE A 65 0.57 -3.59 16.56
N GLU A 66 0.97 -2.37 16.91
CA GLU A 66 0.04 -1.36 17.44
C GLU A 66 -0.91 -0.90 16.35
N TYR A 67 -0.40 -0.70 15.14
CA TYR A 67 -1.22 -0.34 13.99
C TYR A 67 -2.19 -1.48 13.61
N ALA A 68 -1.72 -2.73 13.61
CA ALA A 68 -2.58 -3.89 13.38
C ALA A 68 -3.76 -3.97 14.36
N ARG A 69 -3.53 -3.70 15.65
CA ARG A 69 -4.60 -3.67 16.67
C ARG A 69 -5.55 -2.49 16.48
N MET A 70 -5.04 -1.35 16.02
CA MET A 70 -5.85 -0.16 15.75
C MET A 70 -6.85 -0.39 14.63
N ILE A 71 -6.45 -1.06 13.55
CA ILE A 71 -7.28 -1.24 12.36
C ILE A 71 -8.20 -2.47 12.45
N GLU A 72 -7.93 -3.41 13.35
CA GLU A 72 -8.67 -4.67 13.50
C GLU A 72 -10.20 -4.51 13.61
N PRO A 73 -10.76 -3.50 14.31
CA PRO A 73 -12.21 -3.32 14.38
C PRO A 73 -12.88 -3.12 13.01
N GLU A 74 -12.19 -2.46 12.07
CA GLU A 74 -12.71 -2.12 10.73
C GLU A 74 -12.30 -3.16 9.67
N LEU A 75 -11.08 -3.70 9.77
CA LEU A 75 -10.46 -4.54 8.73
C LEU A 75 -10.24 -5.99 9.18
N GLY A 76 -10.56 -6.34 10.43
CA GLY A 76 -10.28 -7.64 10.98
C GLY A 76 -8.79 -7.92 11.15
N VAL A 77 -8.48 -9.19 11.39
CA VAL A 77 -7.09 -9.62 11.59
C VAL A 77 -6.31 -9.59 10.28
N ILE A 78 -5.05 -9.20 10.39
CA ILE A 78 -4.10 -9.23 9.29
C ILE A 78 -3.86 -10.70 8.88
N PRO A 79 -3.97 -11.06 7.59
CA PRO A 79 -3.71 -12.41 7.13
C PRO A 79 -2.21 -12.75 7.23
N ILE A 80 -1.90 -14.03 7.44
CA ILE A 80 -0.53 -14.52 7.32
C ILE A 80 -0.17 -14.61 5.83
N ILE A 81 0.93 -13.98 5.44
CA ILE A 81 1.38 -13.92 4.04
C ILE A 81 2.37 -15.04 3.77
N ASP A 82 2.08 -15.87 2.77
CA ASP A 82 2.98 -16.89 2.23
C ASP A 82 3.24 -16.63 0.74
N CYS A 83 4.40 -16.08 0.39
CA CYS A 83 4.72 -15.68 -0.98
C CYS A 83 4.72 -16.87 -1.96
N GLY A 84 4.89 -18.10 -1.48
CA GLY A 84 4.81 -19.31 -2.29
C GLY A 84 3.38 -19.67 -2.73
N GLU A 85 2.39 -19.37 -1.89
CA GLU A 85 0.96 -19.57 -2.20
C GLU A 85 0.38 -18.48 -3.09
N GLY A 86 1.12 -17.39 -3.28
CA GLY A 86 0.79 -16.31 -4.21
C GLY A 86 0.51 -16.76 -5.64
N VAL A 87 -0.36 -16.01 -6.30
CA VAL A 87 -0.50 -16.04 -7.75
C VAL A 87 0.66 -15.24 -8.32
N GLU A 88 1.53 -15.91 -9.07
CA GLU A 88 2.63 -15.26 -9.77
C GLU A 88 2.11 -14.16 -10.72
N ILE A 89 2.81 -13.04 -10.76
CA ILE A 89 2.65 -12.04 -11.81
C ILE A 89 3.54 -12.48 -12.98
N PRO A 90 2.98 -13.00 -14.09
CA PRO A 90 3.80 -13.42 -15.21
C PRO A 90 4.36 -12.20 -15.94
N ILE A 91 5.62 -12.30 -16.36
CA ILE A 91 6.26 -11.40 -17.32
C ILE A 91 6.36 -12.10 -18.67
N TYR A 92 6.16 -11.36 -19.75
CA TYR A 92 6.27 -11.88 -21.12
C TYR A 92 7.37 -11.16 -21.92
N VAL A 93 8.08 -11.91 -22.76
CA VAL A 93 8.98 -11.39 -23.79
C VAL A 93 8.62 -12.10 -25.09
N ASP A 94 8.25 -11.32 -26.13
CA ASP A 94 7.77 -11.86 -27.40
C ASP A 94 6.57 -12.82 -27.19
N ASP A 95 5.61 -12.43 -26.35
CA ASP A 95 4.41 -13.19 -25.97
C ASP A 95 4.70 -14.52 -25.24
N ARG A 96 5.94 -14.74 -24.78
CA ARG A 96 6.34 -15.95 -24.06
C ARG A 96 6.69 -15.62 -22.63
N LYS A 97 6.18 -16.43 -21.70
CA LYS A 97 6.51 -16.29 -20.28
C LYS A 97 8.04 -16.32 -20.10
N PHE A 98 8.56 -15.32 -19.42
CA PHE A 98 9.99 -15.15 -19.16
C PHE A 98 10.31 -15.39 -17.67
N ILE A 99 11.48 -15.96 -17.40
CA ILE A 99 12.03 -16.16 -16.05
C ILE A 99 13.39 -15.46 -15.99
N GLY A 100 13.59 -14.65 -14.95
CA GLY A 100 14.74 -13.79 -14.72
C GLY A 100 14.46 -12.31 -14.98
N ASN A 101 15.52 -11.59 -15.37
CA ASN A 101 15.49 -10.15 -15.61
C ASN A 101 15.84 -9.83 -17.08
N PRO A 102 14.87 -9.49 -17.94
CA PRO A 102 15.15 -9.05 -19.31
C PRO A 102 15.66 -7.59 -19.35
N GLY A 103 15.62 -6.86 -18.23
CA GLY A 103 15.95 -5.46 -18.10
C GLY A 103 14.73 -4.54 -18.17
N LEU A 104 14.92 -3.27 -17.82
CA LEU A 104 13.86 -2.25 -17.81
C LEU A 104 13.23 -2.10 -19.21
N HIS A 105 11.90 -2.11 -19.26
CA HIS A 105 11.06 -1.98 -20.46
C HIS A 105 11.36 -3.01 -21.57
N ASN A 106 12.02 -4.13 -21.25
CA ASN A 106 12.35 -5.19 -22.21
C ASN A 106 11.39 -6.39 -22.15
N CYS A 107 10.19 -6.17 -21.61
CA CYS A 107 9.10 -7.14 -21.56
C CYS A 107 7.83 -6.51 -22.12
N ASP A 108 6.85 -7.36 -22.47
CA ASP A 108 5.60 -6.93 -23.08
C ASP A 108 4.65 -6.25 -22.08
N ASN A 109 4.85 -6.48 -20.78
CA ASN A 109 4.03 -5.98 -19.69
C ASN A 109 4.87 -5.43 -18.51
N PRO A 110 5.67 -4.38 -18.72
CA PRO A 110 6.51 -3.81 -17.66
C PRO A 110 5.66 -3.22 -16.53
N SER A 111 6.21 -3.23 -15.33
CA SER A 111 5.69 -2.42 -14.22
C SER A 111 5.69 -0.94 -14.61
N LEU A 112 4.65 -0.21 -14.23
CA LEU A 112 4.49 1.22 -14.52
C LEU A 112 4.93 2.13 -13.35
N GLN A 113 5.87 1.68 -12.53
CA GLN A 113 6.49 2.50 -11.47
C GLN A 113 7.96 2.86 -11.77
N ILE A 114 8.58 2.23 -12.77
CA ILE A 114 10.00 2.31 -13.15
C ILE A 114 10.31 1.52 -14.44
N GLY A 115 9.33 0.87 -15.06
CA GLY A 115 9.54 -0.01 -16.21
C GLY A 115 10.09 -1.40 -15.89
N ASP A 116 10.05 -1.85 -14.64
CA ASP A 116 10.67 -3.11 -14.22
C ASP A 116 10.01 -4.34 -14.87
N CYS A 117 10.84 -5.32 -15.22
CA CYS A 117 10.47 -6.56 -15.89
C CYS A 117 10.98 -7.80 -15.14
N MET A 118 11.35 -7.66 -13.87
CA MET A 118 11.74 -8.80 -13.04
C MET A 118 10.59 -9.80 -12.87
N SER A 119 10.79 -11.04 -13.32
CA SER A 119 9.86 -12.13 -13.03
C SER A 119 9.96 -12.57 -11.57
N GLY A 120 8.92 -13.21 -11.02
CA GLY A 120 9.01 -13.87 -9.71
C GLY A 120 8.24 -13.20 -8.58
N SER A 121 7.69 -12.03 -8.87
CA SER A 121 6.70 -11.35 -8.04
C SER A 121 5.38 -12.13 -7.95
N SER A 122 4.65 -12.02 -6.83
CA SER A 122 3.35 -12.67 -6.64
C SER A 122 2.35 -11.82 -5.85
N LEU A 123 1.06 -12.06 -6.07
CA LEU A 123 -0.05 -11.40 -5.39
C LEU A 123 -0.92 -12.42 -4.66
N GLN A 124 -1.46 -12.04 -3.50
CA GLN A 124 -2.51 -12.81 -2.81
C GLN A 124 -3.69 -11.91 -2.48
N ARG A 125 -4.88 -12.51 -2.47
CA ARG A 125 -6.12 -11.87 -2.04
C ARG A 125 -6.77 -12.70 -0.95
N PHE A 126 -7.12 -12.06 0.15
CA PHE A 126 -7.81 -12.65 1.27
C PHE A 126 -9.13 -11.91 1.54
N GLY A 127 -10.16 -12.64 1.98
CA GLY A 127 -11.31 -12.02 2.62
C GLY A 127 -10.97 -11.71 4.08
N GLY A 128 -11.47 -10.58 4.60
CA GLY A 128 -11.26 -10.22 6.00
C GLY A 128 -11.96 -11.17 6.95
N GLN A 129 -11.40 -11.32 8.15
CA GLN A 129 -11.94 -12.17 9.22
C GLN A 129 -11.68 -11.52 10.57
N ARG A 130 -12.54 -11.79 11.55
CA ARG A 130 -12.27 -11.48 12.96
C ARG A 130 -11.32 -12.51 13.57
N ALA A 131 -10.80 -12.22 14.76
CA ALA A 131 -9.92 -13.15 15.49
C ALA A 131 -10.56 -14.51 15.83
N ASP A 132 -11.89 -14.59 15.90
CA ASP A 132 -12.64 -15.84 16.09
C ASP A 132 -12.93 -16.61 14.79
N GLY A 133 -12.44 -16.11 13.65
CA GLY A 133 -12.66 -16.68 12.31
C GLY A 133 -13.97 -16.24 11.65
N THR A 134 -14.77 -15.38 12.28
CA THR A 134 -15.99 -14.83 11.66
C THR A 134 -15.62 -14.00 10.43
N ALA A 135 -16.21 -14.32 9.28
CA ALA A 135 -15.94 -13.61 8.04
C ALA A 135 -16.43 -12.14 8.09
N LEU A 136 -15.62 -11.24 7.50
CA LEU A 136 -15.97 -9.86 7.21
C LEU A 136 -16.12 -9.74 5.68
N PRO A 137 -17.33 -9.94 5.13
CA PRO A 137 -17.53 -10.12 3.69
C PRO A 137 -17.21 -8.88 2.85
N HIS A 138 -17.16 -7.70 3.48
CA HIS A 138 -16.85 -6.44 2.83
C HIS A 138 -15.37 -6.06 2.94
N VAL A 139 -14.56 -6.83 3.66
CA VAL A 139 -13.15 -6.55 3.82
C VAL A 139 -12.34 -7.44 2.88
N VAL A 140 -11.37 -6.82 2.21
CA VAL A 140 -10.40 -7.49 1.38
C VAL A 140 -8.99 -7.08 1.81
N TRP A 141 -8.10 -8.06 1.83
CA TRP A 141 -6.66 -7.85 1.98
C TRP A 141 -5.96 -8.29 0.71
N VAL A 142 -4.99 -7.50 0.25
CA VAL A 142 -4.14 -7.84 -0.90
C VAL A 142 -2.68 -7.70 -0.49
N SER A 143 -1.90 -8.76 -0.65
CA SER A 143 -0.45 -8.70 -0.47
C SER A 143 0.26 -8.71 -1.80
N PHE A 144 1.36 -7.96 -1.91
CA PHE A 144 2.28 -7.99 -3.03
C PHE A 144 3.65 -8.46 -2.51
N CYS A 145 4.04 -9.68 -2.87
CA CYS A 145 5.39 -10.18 -2.66
C CYS A 145 6.21 -9.79 -3.89
N ARG A 146 6.95 -8.69 -3.79
CA ARG A 146 7.71 -8.12 -4.90
C ARG A 146 9.13 -8.67 -4.90
N HIS A 147 9.45 -9.43 -5.94
CA HIS A 147 10.84 -9.69 -6.29
C HIS A 147 11.34 -8.53 -7.15
N ASP A 148 12.28 -7.75 -6.60
CA ASP A 148 12.82 -6.58 -7.29
C ASP A 148 14.05 -6.98 -8.13
N GLY A 149 14.97 -7.73 -7.51
CA GLY A 149 16.19 -8.27 -8.14
C GLY A 149 17.03 -7.25 -8.90
N ARG A 150 16.94 -5.96 -8.52
CA ARG A 150 17.71 -4.84 -9.06
C ARG A 150 19.00 -4.58 -8.28
N ASP A 151 19.55 -5.58 -7.59
CA ASP A 151 20.82 -5.48 -6.88
C ASP A 151 21.95 -5.09 -7.84
N THR A 152 22.30 -3.82 -7.81
CA THR A 152 23.46 -3.25 -8.50
C THR A 152 24.37 -2.63 -7.45
N GLU A 153 25.63 -2.34 -7.80
CA GLU A 153 26.53 -1.60 -6.90
C GLU A 153 26.00 -0.19 -6.49
N VAL A 154 24.95 0.31 -7.16
CA VAL A 154 24.42 1.69 -7.01
C VAL A 154 23.00 1.71 -6.44
N TYR A 155 22.21 0.66 -6.66
CA TYR A 155 20.84 0.50 -6.14
C TYR A 155 20.71 -0.91 -5.57
N ASP A 156 20.49 -1.00 -4.26
CA ASP A 156 20.16 -2.23 -3.53
C ASP A 156 18.73 -2.05 -3.02
N MET A 157 17.76 -2.52 -3.80
CA MET A 157 16.35 -2.48 -3.42
C MET A 157 15.95 -3.90 -3.02
N PRO A 158 15.77 -4.16 -1.71
CA PRO A 158 15.48 -5.50 -1.25
C PRO A 158 14.11 -5.96 -1.73
N ASP A 159 13.98 -7.28 -1.87
CA ASP A 159 12.69 -7.92 -2.05
C ASP A 159 11.73 -7.51 -0.93
N SER A 160 10.50 -7.18 -1.29
CA SER A 160 9.55 -6.54 -0.38
C SER A 160 8.22 -7.27 -0.34
N VAL A 161 7.51 -7.08 0.77
CA VAL A 161 6.16 -7.61 0.96
C VAL A 161 5.27 -6.48 1.45
N GLN A 162 4.44 -5.97 0.55
CA GLN A 162 3.45 -4.94 0.85
C GLN A 162 2.09 -5.57 1.13
N LEU A 163 1.28 -4.92 1.96
CA LEU A 163 -0.06 -5.37 2.29
C LEU A 163 -1.03 -4.19 2.38
N ILE A 164 -2.18 -4.35 1.74
CA ILE A 164 -3.25 -3.35 1.73
C ILE A 164 -4.53 -4.01 2.21
N GLY A 165 -5.13 -3.44 3.26
CA GLY A 165 -6.47 -3.80 3.75
C GLY A 165 -7.48 -2.75 3.30
N TYR A 166 -8.65 -3.18 2.86
CA TYR A 166 -9.72 -2.27 2.43
C TYR A 166 -11.11 -2.80 2.79
N ASN A 167 -11.95 -1.92 3.33
CA ASN A 167 -13.37 -2.15 3.51
C ASN A 167 -14.16 -1.56 2.34
N LEU A 168 -14.76 -2.43 1.53
CA LEU A 168 -15.51 -2.09 0.31
C LEU A 168 -16.78 -1.25 0.56
N VAL A 169 -17.24 -1.16 1.82
CA VAL A 169 -18.44 -0.39 2.20
C VAL A 169 -18.04 0.95 2.81
N THR A 170 -17.15 0.94 3.80
CA THR A 170 -16.80 2.16 4.53
C THR A 170 -15.65 2.93 3.89
N GLY A 171 -14.88 2.30 3.01
CA GLY A 171 -13.68 2.91 2.45
C GLY A 171 -12.46 2.89 3.37
N ALA A 172 -12.57 2.29 4.55
CA ALA A 172 -11.48 2.18 5.49
C ALA A 172 -10.30 1.44 4.86
N THR A 173 -9.11 2.03 4.90
CA THR A 173 -7.88 1.47 4.33
C THR A 173 -6.77 1.44 5.37
N ALA A 174 -5.89 0.44 5.25
CA ALA A 174 -4.62 0.39 5.94
C ALA A 174 -3.51 -0.10 4.99
N PHE A 175 -2.30 0.44 5.16
CA PHE A 175 -1.11 0.08 4.40
C PHE A 175 -0.03 -0.49 5.34
N PHE A 176 0.63 -1.56 4.90
CA PHE A 176 1.89 -2.03 5.47
C PHE A 176 2.90 -2.17 4.35
N GLU A 177 4.11 -1.71 4.65
CA GLU A 177 5.30 -1.96 3.84
C GLU A 177 6.12 -3.08 4.50
N SER A 178 7.12 -3.61 3.81
CA SER A 178 8.06 -4.53 4.45
C SER A 178 9.01 -3.78 5.38
N GLY A 179 9.31 -4.38 6.52
CA GLY A 179 10.47 -4.05 7.34
C GLY A 179 11.70 -4.81 6.84
N ASP A 180 12.50 -5.36 7.75
CA ASP A 180 13.53 -6.34 7.40
C ASP A 180 12.90 -7.73 7.30
N ASN A 181 12.38 -8.07 6.13
CA ASN A 181 11.72 -9.35 5.85
C ASN A 181 12.69 -10.48 5.44
N SER A 182 13.99 -10.19 5.33
CA SER A 182 15.01 -11.11 4.78
C SER A 182 15.14 -12.44 5.53
N LYS A 183 14.75 -12.46 6.82
CA LYS A 183 14.70 -13.68 7.64
C LYS A 183 13.62 -14.68 7.18
N TRP A 184 12.55 -14.20 6.55
CA TRP A 184 11.37 -15.00 6.21
C TRP A 184 11.17 -15.21 4.71
N THR A 185 11.87 -14.44 3.88
CA THR A 185 11.76 -14.50 2.42
C THR A 185 13.07 -14.94 1.76
N TYR A 186 12.97 -15.61 0.61
CA TYR A 186 14.11 -15.99 -0.21
C TYR A 186 13.69 -16.15 -1.67
N VAL A 187 14.63 -15.98 -2.60
CA VAL A 187 14.39 -16.22 -4.03
C VAL A 187 14.72 -17.67 -4.36
N ASP A 188 13.77 -18.35 -4.99
CA ASP A 188 14.00 -19.69 -5.53
C ASP A 188 14.84 -19.59 -6.82
N PRO A 189 16.03 -20.20 -6.90
CA PRO A 189 16.92 -20.05 -8.04
C PRO A 189 16.40 -20.71 -9.34
N GLU A 190 15.46 -21.65 -9.25
CA GLU A 190 14.91 -22.33 -10.42
C GLU A 190 13.76 -21.53 -11.06
N SER A 191 12.83 -21.04 -10.26
CA SER A 191 11.66 -20.29 -10.74
C SER A 191 11.82 -18.77 -10.71
N ASN A 192 12.90 -18.26 -10.10
CA ASN A 192 13.15 -16.86 -9.79
C ASN A 192 12.07 -16.22 -8.89
N ARG A 193 11.21 -17.02 -8.25
CA ARG A 193 10.10 -16.52 -7.42
C ARG A 193 10.58 -16.11 -6.03
N LEU A 194 10.04 -15.02 -5.52
CA LEU A 194 10.11 -14.72 -4.10
C LEU A 194 9.19 -15.68 -3.34
N LEU A 195 9.78 -16.48 -2.46
CA LEU A 195 9.12 -17.45 -1.61
C LEU A 195 9.32 -17.09 -0.14
N GLY A 196 8.59 -17.79 0.73
CA GLY A 196 8.70 -17.62 2.18
C GLY A 196 7.40 -17.23 2.85
N LYS A 197 7.35 -17.35 4.17
CA LYS A 197 6.16 -17.13 4.99
C LYS A 197 6.46 -16.17 6.11
N LEU A 198 5.75 -15.05 6.10
CA LEU A 198 5.95 -13.95 7.04
C LEU A 198 5.25 -14.24 8.38
N PRO A 199 5.76 -13.67 9.48
CA PRO A 199 5.14 -13.83 10.80
C PRO A 199 3.77 -13.15 10.83
N GLY A 200 2.84 -13.73 11.62
CA GLY A 200 1.55 -13.13 11.93
C GLY A 200 1.58 -12.27 13.18
N THR A 201 0.46 -11.62 13.49
CA THR A 201 0.30 -10.79 14.69
C THR A 201 0.33 -11.58 16.00
N ASP A 202 0.26 -12.91 15.93
CA ASP A 202 0.45 -13.84 17.04
C ASP A 202 1.93 -13.90 17.52
N ASN A 203 2.87 -13.42 16.70
CA ASN A 203 4.28 -13.26 17.05
C ASN A 203 4.71 -11.78 16.93
N PRO A 204 4.32 -10.91 17.88
CA PRO A 204 4.50 -9.45 17.78
C PRO A 204 5.93 -8.98 17.49
N GLU A 205 6.94 -9.62 18.10
CA GLU A 205 8.34 -9.26 17.90
C GLU A 205 8.77 -9.52 16.45
N GLU A 206 8.41 -10.68 15.90
CA GLU A 206 8.71 -11.02 14.51
C GLU A 206 7.88 -10.18 13.53
N PHE A 207 6.60 -9.94 13.84
CA PHE A 207 5.72 -9.09 13.04
C PHE A 207 6.27 -7.66 12.91
N ASN A 208 6.75 -7.08 14.02
CA ASN A 208 7.34 -5.75 14.03
C ASN A 208 8.68 -5.66 13.29
N MET A 209 9.37 -6.78 13.09
CA MET A 209 10.58 -6.82 12.27
C MET A 209 10.25 -6.96 10.78
N ALA A 210 9.30 -7.84 10.45
CA ALA A 210 8.98 -8.18 9.06
C ALA A 210 8.19 -7.09 8.32
N TYR A 211 7.43 -6.27 9.05
CA TYR A 211 6.61 -5.21 8.49
C TYR A 211 7.02 -3.84 9.01
N SER A 212 6.67 -2.81 8.26
CA SER A 212 6.74 -1.42 8.68
C SER A 212 5.39 -0.74 8.42
N THR A 213 5.09 0.27 9.23
CA THR A 213 4.02 1.22 8.93
C THR A 213 4.55 2.27 7.94
N PRO A 214 3.69 2.98 7.20
CA PRO A 214 4.13 3.94 6.19
C PRO A 214 5.04 5.08 6.70
N GLY A 215 5.02 5.36 8.01
CA GLY A 215 5.84 6.41 8.61
C GLY A 215 5.41 7.80 8.12
N ASP A 216 6.40 8.53 7.60
CA ASP A 216 6.24 9.86 7.02
C ASP A 216 5.95 9.82 5.50
N VAL A 217 6.05 8.64 4.86
CA VAL A 217 5.70 8.46 3.46
C VAL A 217 4.19 8.24 3.37
N GLN A 218 3.52 9.11 2.61
CA GLN A 218 2.10 8.97 2.34
C GLN A 218 1.90 8.02 1.15
N CYS A 219 1.63 6.74 1.40
CA CYS A 219 1.31 5.75 0.35
C CYS A 219 0.18 6.24 -0.59
N VAL A 220 -0.71 7.09 -0.08
CA VAL A 220 -1.76 7.73 -0.88
C VAL A 220 -1.19 8.56 -2.03
N GLN A 221 0.07 8.98 -2.02
CA GLN A 221 0.72 9.64 -3.17
C GLN A 221 0.51 8.86 -4.47
N CYS A 222 0.66 7.53 -4.45
CA CYS A 222 0.40 6.67 -5.62
C CYS A 222 -1.00 6.05 -5.59
N HIS A 223 -1.66 6.05 -4.44
CA HIS A 223 -2.98 5.44 -4.21
C HIS A 223 -4.09 6.49 -4.01
N GLN A 224 -3.99 7.67 -4.63
CA GLN A 224 -4.91 8.80 -4.33
C GLN A 224 -6.37 8.51 -4.74
N SER A 225 -6.57 7.77 -5.84
CA SER A 225 -7.90 7.46 -6.37
C SER A 225 -8.61 6.42 -5.53
N ASP A 226 -7.89 5.39 -5.09
CA ASP A 226 -8.39 4.22 -4.37
C ASP A 226 -7.17 3.36 -3.94
N PRO A 227 -7.34 2.39 -3.03
CA PRO A 227 -6.21 1.64 -2.50
C PRO A 227 -5.52 0.70 -3.49
N PHE A 228 -6.04 0.46 -4.69
CA PHE A 228 -5.56 -0.58 -5.60
C PHE A 228 -5.16 -0.03 -6.97
N ILE A 229 -3.85 0.03 -7.23
CA ILE A 229 -3.33 0.45 -8.53
C ILE A 229 -3.47 -0.70 -9.53
N HIS A 230 -4.11 -0.42 -10.66
CA HIS A 230 -4.24 -1.34 -11.78
C HIS A 230 -3.37 -0.91 -12.96
N ASN A 231 -2.58 -1.85 -13.48
CA ASN A 231 -1.78 -1.71 -14.69
C ASN A 231 -1.55 -3.09 -15.34
N PRO A 232 -1.04 -3.19 -16.58
CA PRO A 232 -0.85 -4.47 -17.26
C PRO A 232 0.01 -5.48 -16.48
N PHE A 233 1.00 -5.03 -15.72
CA PHE A 233 1.82 -5.89 -14.87
C PHE A 233 0.98 -6.49 -13.73
N ILE A 234 0.39 -5.66 -12.86
CA ILE A 234 -0.44 -6.11 -11.73
C ILE A 234 -1.63 -6.96 -12.20
N ASP A 235 -2.28 -6.56 -13.29
CA ASP A 235 -3.45 -7.25 -13.83
C ASP A 235 -3.13 -8.57 -14.53
N ALA A 236 -1.86 -8.87 -14.78
CA ALA A 236 -1.45 -10.16 -15.33
C ALA A 236 -1.67 -11.31 -14.32
N ALA A 237 -1.67 -11.02 -13.02
CA ALA A 237 -2.03 -12.01 -12.00
C ALA A 237 -3.54 -12.23 -11.95
N LYS A 238 -3.98 -13.42 -12.39
CA LYS A 238 -5.38 -13.84 -12.40
C LYS A 238 -5.67 -14.88 -11.31
N LEU A 239 -6.85 -14.80 -10.69
CA LEU A 239 -7.28 -15.77 -9.70
C LEU A 239 -7.31 -17.18 -10.31
N ARG A 240 -6.67 -18.15 -9.66
CA ARG A 240 -6.66 -19.56 -10.12
C ARG A 240 -8.06 -20.16 -10.24
N SER A 241 -8.99 -19.73 -9.38
CA SER A 241 -10.38 -20.18 -9.40
C SER A 241 -11.24 -19.51 -10.48
N HIS A 242 -10.83 -18.33 -10.98
CA HIS A 242 -11.58 -17.51 -11.93
C HIS A 242 -10.62 -16.69 -12.81
N ALA A 243 -10.14 -17.28 -13.90
CA ALA A 243 -9.09 -16.68 -14.74
C ALA A 243 -9.46 -15.33 -15.40
N SER A 244 -10.75 -14.98 -15.45
CA SER A 244 -11.20 -13.66 -15.91
C SER A 244 -11.06 -12.55 -14.86
N GLN A 245 -10.82 -12.91 -13.60
CA GLN A 245 -10.69 -11.97 -12.48
C GLN A 245 -9.22 -11.80 -12.09
N THR A 246 -8.82 -10.56 -11.89
CA THR A 246 -7.52 -10.20 -11.32
C THR A 246 -7.45 -10.55 -9.84
N VAL A 247 -6.24 -10.80 -9.34
CA VAL A 247 -6.02 -10.99 -7.89
C VAL A 247 -6.35 -9.70 -7.14
N VAL A 248 -5.87 -8.57 -7.63
CA VAL A 248 -6.25 -7.25 -7.11
C VAL A 248 -7.70 -6.97 -7.52
N PRO A 249 -8.60 -6.64 -6.59
CA PRO A 249 -10.00 -6.36 -6.93
C PRO A 249 -10.13 -5.03 -7.66
N ARG A 250 -10.84 -5.03 -8.79
CA ARG A 250 -11.22 -3.80 -9.48
C ARG A 250 -12.36 -3.12 -8.73
N LEU A 251 -12.10 -1.92 -8.24
CA LEU A 251 -13.11 -1.06 -7.64
C LEU A 251 -13.69 -0.17 -8.73
N THR A 252 -15.02 0.02 -8.74
CA THR A 252 -15.69 0.88 -9.73
C THR A 252 -16.66 1.82 -9.03
N GLY A 253 -16.61 3.09 -9.39
CA GLY A 253 -17.50 4.12 -8.88
C GLY A 253 -16.78 5.47 -8.80
N PRO A 254 -17.38 6.55 -9.31
CA PRO A 254 -16.76 7.88 -9.26
C PRO A 254 -16.58 8.39 -7.81
N ASP A 255 -17.36 7.84 -6.88
CA ASP A 255 -17.48 8.30 -5.48
C ASP A 255 -17.17 7.20 -4.48
N LEU A 256 -16.31 6.24 -4.85
CA LEU A 256 -15.90 5.16 -3.94
C LEU A 256 -15.37 5.73 -2.62
N PRO A 257 -15.84 5.20 -1.47
CA PRO A 257 -15.38 5.67 -0.19
C PRO A 257 -13.93 5.25 0.03
N TYR A 258 -13.13 6.14 0.61
CA TYR A 258 -11.71 5.92 0.80
C TYR A 258 -11.15 6.82 1.90
N TYR A 259 -10.60 6.23 2.95
CA TYR A 259 -9.84 6.97 3.96
C TYR A 259 -8.83 6.05 4.64
N LEU A 260 -7.71 6.61 5.09
CA LEU A 260 -6.68 5.86 5.80
C LEU A 260 -6.95 5.85 7.30
N ILE A 261 -7.13 4.67 7.90
CA ILE A 261 -7.14 4.55 9.36
C ILE A 261 -5.74 4.88 9.88
N GLY A 262 -5.64 5.78 10.86
CA GLY A 262 -4.39 6.16 11.50
C GLY A 262 -3.53 7.17 10.72
N GLY A 263 -4.06 7.73 9.62
CA GLY A 263 -3.43 8.80 8.84
C GLY A 263 -4.43 9.91 8.53
N SER A 264 -5.14 10.42 9.54
CA SER A 264 -6.13 11.49 9.36
C SER A 264 -5.52 12.81 8.89
N ASP A 265 -4.21 12.96 8.98
CA ASP A 265 -3.41 14.12 8.55
C ASP A 265 -2.79 13.93 7.16
N TRP A 266 -3.25 12.94 6.39
CA TRP A 266 -2.77 12.71 5.03
C TRP A 266 -3.54 13.53 3.99
N ASP A 267 -2.89 13.83 2.86
CA ASP A 267 -3.53 14.53 1.75
C ASP A 267 -4.36 13.54 0.92
N MET A 268 -5.68 13.56 1.13
CA MET A 268 -6.61 12.69 0.40
C MET A 268 -7.19 13.36 -0.85
N ARG A 269 -6.71 14.56 -1.22
CA ARG A 269 -7.28 15.33 -2.33
C ARG A 269 -6.91 14.72 -3.68
N THR A 270 -7.92 14.70 -4.55
CA THR A 270 -7.80 14.43 -6.00
C THR A 270 -8.45 15.58 -6.78
N ILE A 271 -8.04 15.78 -8.02
CA ILE A 271 -8.69 16.76 -8.92
C ILE A 271 -10.13 16.33 -9.21
N HIS A 272 -11.03 17.30 -9.24
CA HIS A 272 -12.39 17.15 -9.72
C HIS A 272 -12.76 18.29 -10.67
N ILE A 273 -13.36 17.94 -11.81
CA ILE A 273 -13.93 18.88 -12.78
C ILE A 273 -15.35 18.36 -13.06
N GLU A 274 -16.36 19.20 -12.80
CA GLU A 274 -17.77 18.83 -13.02
C GLU A 274 -18.02 18.51 -14.50
N GLY A 275 -18.64 17.36 -14.78
CA GLY A 275 -18.94 16.91 -16.14
C GLY A 275 -17.77 16.30 -16.92
N ASN A 276 -16.56 16.29 -16.36
CA ASN A 276 -15.40 15.71 -17.02
C ASN A 276 -15.53 14.18 -17.14
N SER A 277 -15.48 13.67 -18.37
CA SER A 277 -15.87 12.28 -18.62
C SER A 277 -14.87 11.23 -18.10
N CYS A 278 -13.61 11.60 -17.87
CA CYS A 278 -12.59 10.73 -17.27
C CYS A 278 -12.90 10.38 -15.82
N LEU A 279 -13.64 11.23 -15.12
CA LEU A 279 -13.97 11.05 -13.69
C LEU A 279 -15.28 10.27 -13.46
N ASN A 280 -15.99 9.86 -14.53
CA ASN A 280 -17.28 9.18 -14.41
C ASN A 280 -17.18 7.73 -13.89
N CYS A 281 -16.02 7.10 -14.03
CA CYS A 281 -15.81 5.71 -13.64
C CYS A 281 -15.11 5.58 -12.27
N HIS A 282 -14.14 6.46 -12.02
CA HIS A 282 -13.33 6.51 -10.81
C HIS A 282 -12.65 7.89 -10.69
N ARG A 283 -12.18 8.25 -9.49
CA ARG A 283 -11.30 9.42 -9.29
C ARG A 283 -9.92 9.15 -9.92
N MET A 284 -9.17 10.19 -10.22
CA MET A 284 -7.84 10.06 -10.84
C MET A 284 -6.75 10.63 -9.93
N GLY A 285 -5.77 9.79 -9.57
CA GLY A 285 -4.57 10.22 -8.87
C GLY A 285 -3.52 10.72 -9.86
N MET A 286 -3.27 12.03 -9.87
CA MET A 286 -2.40 12.63 -10.89
C MET A 286 -0.95 12.22 -10.74
N LYS A 287 -0.48 11.89 -9.54
CA LYS A 287 0.88 11.35 -9.38
C LYS A 287 1.06 9.96 -10.00
N THR A 288 0.04 9.12 -9.97
CA THR A 288 0.04 7.83 -10.67
C THR A 288 0.02 8.02 -12.18
N VAL A 289 -0.76 9.00 -12.66
CA VAL A 289 -0.75 9.39 -14.08
C VAL A 289 0.64 9.87 -14.51
N GLU A 290 1.28 10.73 -13.70
CA GLU A 290 2.64 11.21 -13.92
C GLU A 290 3.65 10.05 -14.02
N GLU A 291 3.55 9.08 -13.12
CA GLU A 291 4.42 7.90 -13.11
C GLU A 291 4.22 7.04 -14.36
N PHE A 292 2.96 6.73 -14.68
CA PHE A 292 2.63 5.86 -15.81
C PHE A 292 3.03 6.48 -17.15
N MET A 293 2.76 7.78 -17.33
CA MET A 293 3.18 8.52 -18.53
C MET A 293 4.70 8.61 -18.62
N GLY A 294 5.40 8.76 -17.48
CA GLY A 294 6.86 8.70 -17.42
C GLY A 294 7.44 7.36 -17.89
N ASP A 295 6.70 6.27 -17.66
CA ASP A 295 7.00 4.90 -18.11
C ASP A 295 6.47 4.59 -19.52
N GLY A 296 5.95 5.58 -20.25
CA GLY A 296 5.50 5.45 -21.63
C GLY A 296 4.08 4.91 -21.79
N TRP A 297 3.30 4.81 -20.71
CA TRP A 297 1.90 4.43 -20.75
C TRP A 297 1.02 5.68 -20.79
N HIS A 298 0.40 5.96 -21.94
CA HIS A 298 -0.44 7.14 -22.11
C HIS A 298 -1.93 6.78 -21.97
N PRO A 299 -2.71 7.43 -21.07
CA PRO A 299 -4.12 7.07 -20.85
C PRO A 299 -4.97 7.00 -22.12
N ASN A 300 -4.80 7.92 -23.06
CA ASN A 300 -5.54 7.92 -24.34
C ASN A 300 -5.34 6.65 -25.20
N ASP A 301 -4.27 5.89 -25.01
CA ASP A 301 -4.03 4.67 -25.78
C ASP A 301 -4.84 3.47 -25.24
N TYR A 302 -5.36 3.59 -24.01
CA TYR A 302 -5.98 2.47 -23.29
C TYR A 302 -7.36 2.79 -22.69
N MET A 303 -7.68 4.07 -22.48
CA MET A 303 -8.87 4.51 -21.77
C MET A 303 -9.76 5.42 -22.64
N PRO A 304 -11.10 5.30 -22.50
CA PRO A 304 -11.81 4.25 -21.77
C PRO A 304 -11.64 2.87 -22.46
N PRO A 305 -11.74 1.74 -21.75
CA PRO A 305 -11.39 0.41 -22.27
C PRO A 305 -12.13 -0.03 -23.54
N HIS A 306 -13.31 0.52 -23.80
CA HIS A 306 -14.14 0.19 -24.97
C HIS A 306 -14.03 1.18 -26.12
N SER A 307 -13.33 2.30 -25.92
CA SER A 307 -13.12 3.33 -26.94
C SER A 307 -11.90 4.19 -26.61
N PRO A 308 -10.67 3.64 -26.60
CA PRO A 308 -9.48 4.39 -26.24
C PRO A 308 -9.37 5.75 -26.97
N GLY A 309 -9.04 6.79 -26.20
CA GLY A 309 -8.83 8.15 -26.71
C GLY A 309 -10.11 8.94 -26.94
N SER A 310 -11.30 8.36 -26.76
CA SER A 310 -12.56 9.09 -26.95
C SER A 310 -12.79 10.21 -25.93
N GLN A 311 -12.01 10.26 -24.86
CA GLN A 311 -12.09 11.26 -23.79
C GLN A 311 -10.82 12.14 -23.75
N SER A 312 -10.08 12.24 -24.86
CA SER A 312 -8.79 12.94 -24.87
C SER A 312 -8.89 14.42 -24.48
N GLN A 313 -9.99 15.09 -24.83
CA GLN A 313 -10.23 16.49 -24.45
C GLN A 313 -10.43 16.65 -22.94
N ASP A 314 -11.27 15.79 -22.34
CA ASP A 314 -11.43 15.75 -20.88
C ASP A 314 -10.12 15.42 -20.16
N PHE A 315 -9.29 14.54 -20.73
CA PHE A 315 -7.98 14.24 -20.18
C PHE A 315 -7.01 15.43 -20.27
N GLU A 316 -7.03 16.18 -21.39
CA GLU A 316 -6.26 17.43 -21.53
C GLU A 316 -6.69 18.49 -20.51
N GLU A 317 -7.98 18.60 -20.20
CA GLU A 317 -8.49 19.49 -19.14
C GLU A 317 -7.96 19.10 -17.75
N LEU A 318 -7.90 17.80 -17.43
CA LEU A 318 -7.32 17.32 -16.18
C LEU A 318 -5.82 17.63 -16.10
N LEU A 319 -5.08 17.45 -17.19
CA LEU A 319 -3.66 17.80 -17.25
C LEU A 319 -3.44 19.31 -17.10
N ALA A 320 -4.26 20.13 -17.75
CA ALA A 320 -4.20 21.59 -17.59
C ALA A 320 -4.44 22.00 -16.15
N CYS A 321 -5.50 21.48 -15.52
CA CYS A 321 -5.77 21.76 -14.11
C CYS A 321 -4.64 21.29 -13.18
N TRP A 322 -4.09 20.10 -13.42
CA TRP A 322 -2.98 19.60 -12.61
C TRP A 322 -1.74 20.51 -12.72
N ASN A 323 -1.46 21.02 -13.91
CA ASN A 323 -0.29 21.87 -14.17
C ASN A 323 -0.42 23.28 -13.58
N ASP A 324 -1.60 23.87 -13.74
CA ASP A 324 -1.85 25.25 -13.27
C ASP A 324 -2.26 25.27 -11.78
N GLY A 325 -2.72 24.13 -11.26
CA GLY A 325 -3.33 23.98 -9.95
C GLY A 325 -4.83 24.29 -9.98
N PRO A 326 -5.68 23.54 -9.23
CA PRO A 326 -7.10 23.88 -9.07
C PRO A 326 -7.34 25.32 -8.62
N GLU A 327 -6.44 25.88 -7.81
CA GLU A 327 -6.52 27.26 -7.32
C GLU A 327 -6.45 28.32 -8.44
N ASN A 328 -5.86 27.98 -9.59
CA ASN A 328 -5.69 28.88 -10.73
C ASN A 328 -6.55 28.48 -11.95
N THR A 329 -7.34 27.41 -11.84
CA THR A 329 -8.06 26.83 -12.98
C THR A 329 -9.58 26.90 -12.76
N PRO A 330 -10.31 27.78 -13.47
CA PRO A 330 -11.76 27.91 -13.29
C PRO A 330 -12.50 26.59 -13.55
N GLY A 331 -13.34 26.17 -12.59
CA GLY A 331 -14.13 24.94 -12.70
C GLY A 331 -13.35 23.67 -12.35
N CYS A 332 -12.12 23.80 -11.85
CA CYS A 332 -11.36 22.70 -11.29
C CYS A 332 -11.23 22.85 -9.78
N ASP A 333 -11.59 21.81 -9.05
CA ASP A 333 -11.63 21.81 -7.59
C ASP A 333 -10.79 20.67 -7.02
N TRP A 334 -10.30 20.85 -5.79
CA TRP A 334 -9.84 19.72 -4.99
C TRP A 334 -11.03 19.02 -4.35
N ARG A 335 -11.01 17.69 -4.39
CA ARG A 335 -12.04 16.85 -3.78
C ARG A 335 -11.41 15.80 -2.87
N ILE A 336 -11.92 15.69 -1.66
CA ILE A 336 -11.67 14.53 -0.79
C ILE A 336 -12.77 13.46 -1.01
N PRO A 337 -12.42 12.17 -0.95
CA PRO A 337 -13.37 11.07 -1.11
C PRO A 337 -14.49 11.06 -0.07
N ALA A 338 -15.53 10.28 -0.39
CA ALA A 338 -16.46 9.80 0.63
C ALA A 338 -15.72 8.94 1.67
N ALA A 339 -16.21 8.89 2.90
CA ALA A 339 -15.62 8.08 3.96
C ALA A 339 -16.75 7.61 4.89
N ASP A 340 -16.94 6.30 4.96
CA ASP A 340 -18.07 5.67 5.62
C ASP A 340 -19.42 6.29 5.20
N GLN A 341 -20.14 6.93 6.15
CA GLN A 341 -21.42 7.56 5.88
C GLN A 341 -21.29 8.98 5.30
N CYS A 342 -20.06 9.48 5.18
CA CYS A 342 -19.79 10.82 4.70
C CYS A 342 -19.65 10.86 3.19
N LYS A 343 -20.30 11.85 2.59
CA LYS A 343 -20.14 12.13 1.17
C LYS A 343 -18.76 12.75 0.92
N SER A 344 -18.30 12.62 -0.31
CA SER A 344 -17.16 13.38 -0.80
C SER A 344 -17.38 14.88 -0.63
N GLN A 345 -16.30 15.64 -0.51
CA GLN A 345 -16.38 17.08 -0.29
C GLN A 345 -15.38 17.80 -1.18
N LEU A 346 -15.80 18.94 -1.75
CA LEU A 346 -14.87 19.88 -2.33
C LEU A 346 -14.17 20.62 -1.20
N VAL A 347 -12.87 20.80 -1.31
CA VAL A 347 -12.05 21.48 -0.30
C VAL A 347 -11.24 22.57 -0.96
N GLY A 348 -11.06 23.68 -0.27
CA GLY A 348 -10.32 24.82 -0.77
C GLY A 348 -8.97 24.95 -0.12
N ASP A 349 -8.50 26.20 -0.07
CA ASP A 349 -7.21 26.54 0.50
C ASP A 349 -7.09 26.31 2.01
N ASP A 350 -8.21 26.15 2.68
CA ASP A 350 -8.34 25.90 4.11
C ASP A 350 -8.11 24.42 4.50
N TYR A 351 -7.94 23.52 3.53
CA TYR A 351 -7.57 22.12 3.83
C TYR A 351 -6.19 22.06 4.50
N PRO A 352 -6.06 21.53 5.72
CA PRO A 352 -4.83 21.65 6.51
C PRO A 352 -3.77 20.61 6.18
N PHE A 353 -4.11 19.57 5.43
CA PHE A 353 -3.25 18.40 5.20
C PHE A 353 -2.69 18.36 3.79
N LYS A 354 -2.46 19.52 3.16
CA LYS A 354 -1.90 19.60 1.81
C LYS A 354 -0.49 18.99 1.79
N ALA A 355 -0.23 18.08 0.85
CA ALA A 355 1.08 17.49 0.64
C ALA A 355 1.70 17.96 -0.69
N ASN A 356 3.02 18.05 -0.73
CA ASN A 356 3.78 18.51 -1.91
C ASN A 356 3.65 17.56 -3.12
N PHE A 357 3.24 16.30 -2.91
CA PHE A 357 2.97 15.43 -4.03
C PHE A 357 1.72 15.86 -4.81
N ASN A 358 0.87 16.74 -4.30
CA ASN A 358 -0.21 17.38 -5.06
C ASN A 358 0.28 18.63 -5.83
N THR A 359 1.55 18.63 -6.24
CA THR A 359 2.14 19.64 -7.10
C THR A 359 2.76 18.94 -8.33
N PRO A 360 2.44 19.41 -9.55
CA PRO A 360 2.97 18.84 -10.79
C PRO A 360 4.50 18.95 -10.81
N ASN A 361 5.18 17.91 -11.32
CA ASN A 361 6.63 17.97 -11.58
C ASN A 361 6.97 17.64 -13.03
N LEU A 362 6.31 18.30 -13.98
CA LEU A 362 6.51 18.04 -15.41
C LEU A 362 7.89 18.47 -15.94
N THR A 363 8.55 19.45 -15.31
CA THR A 363 9.94 19.81 -15.66
C THR A 363 10.91 18.65 -15.44
N GLU A 364 10.68 17.84 -14.40
CA GLU A 364 11.46 16.63 -14.12
C GLU A 364 11.10 15.48 -15.08
N GLN A 365 9.86 15.43 -15.60
CA GLN A 365 9.45 14.40 -16.57
C GLN A 365 10.15 14.54 -17.93
N VAL A 366 10.30 15.77 -18.44
CA VAL A 366 11.04 16.01 -19.71
C VAL A 366 12.49 15.53 -19.59
N ASP A 367 13.12 15.77 -18.43
CA ASP A 367 14.46 15.28 -18.13
C ASP A 367 14.51 13.76 -17.96
N ARG A 368 13.52 13.13 -17.28
CA ARG A 368 13.44 11.66 -17.19
C ARG A 368 13.27 10.98 -18.54
N THR A 369 12.42 11.51 -19.44
CA THR A 369 12.27 10.97 -20.80
C THR A 369 13.58 11.09 -21.59
N ARG A 370 14.31 12.20 -21.42
CA ARG A 370 15.61 12.42 -22.08
C ARG A 370 16.69 11.52 -21.51
N GLU A 371 16.79 11.40 -20.19
CA GLU A 371 17.76 10.55 -19.49
C GLU A 371 17.53 9.08 -19.82
N ARG A 372 16.27 8.62 -19.81
CA ARG A 372 15.90 7.25 -20.21
C ARG A 372 16.22 6.97 -21.68
N ARG A 373 15.96 7.94 -22.58
CA ARG A 373 16.37 7.85 -23.99
C ARG A 373 17.89 7.79 -24.13
N GLU A 374 18.64 8.55 -23.34
CA GLU A 374 20.10 8.53 -23.33
C GLU A 374 20.67 7.22 -22.78
N ILE A 375 20.08 6.65 -21.71
CA ILE A 375 20.41 5.32 -21.18
C ILE A 375 20.15 4.24 -22.23
N PHE A 376 18.99 4.26 -22.88
CA PHE A 376 18.63 3.35 -23.97
C PHE A 376 19.63 3.43 -25.14
N LEU A 377 19.94 4.64 -25.61
CA LEU A 377 20.89 4.87 -26.70
C LEU A 377 22.33 4.48 -26.33
N ARG A 378 22.73 4.66 -25.07
CA ARG A 378 24.07 4.28 -24.59
C ARG A 378 24.24 2.75 -24.55
N ARG A 379 23.17 2.01 -24.22
CA ARG A 379 23.18 0.55 -24.19
C ARG A 379 23.15 -0.09 -25.58
N MET A 380 22.50 0.53 -26.57
CA MET A 380 22.58 0.10 -27.98
C MET A 380 23.98 0.22 -28.59
N ARG A 381 24.86 1.05 -28.00
CA ARG A 381 26.25 1.21 -28.46
C ARG A 381 27.22 0.23 -27.81
N THR A 382 26.83 -0.44 -26.72
CA THR A 382 27.67 -1.42 -26.00
C THR A 382 27.39 -2.87 -26.41
N THR A 383 26.41 -3.10 -27.28
CA THR A 383 26.05 -4.42 -27.84
C THR A 383 26.46 -4.60 -29.31
N GLN A 384 27.29 -3.69 -29.85
CA GLN A 384 28.10 -3.89 -31.07
C GLN A 384 29.55 -4.12 -30.68
#